data_AF-A0A2V6JKH0-F1
#
_entry.id   AF-A0A2V6JKH0-F1
#
_cell.length_a   1.000
_cell.length_b   1.000
_cell.length_c   1.000
_cell.angle_alpha   90.00
_cell.angle_beta   90.00
_cell.angle_gamma   90.00
#
_symmetry.space_group_name_H-M   'P 1'
#
loop_
_entity.id
_entity.type
_entity.pdbx_description
1 polymer ?
#
loop_
_entity_poly.entity_id
_entity_poly.type
_entity_poly.pdbx_seq_one_letter_code
_entity_poly.pdbx_strand_id
1 'polypeptide(L)'
;MNWANRLTLSRLVLTIMFVAALNSSWQYGRTLALVIFLLAGISDFVDGEIARRYGIVTDFGKLMDPLVDKIMVAAAFISLVPLKAVPAWAATTVVARDFLITGLRMMASAKGKVLPAEMLGKQKTSWQVVTVIFFLVLLSLHELRYANETSTWWLRAWDQAGPVLVWITVALTIYSALGYAWRHRELISPNE
;
A
#
# COMPACT_ATOMS: atom_id res chain seq x y z
N MET A 1 -26.26 5.12 7.03
CA MET A 1 -24.94 4.64 6.60
C MET A 1 -23.90 5.65 7.08
N ASN A 2 -23.09 5.30 8.08
CA ASN A 2 -22.17 6.23 8.74
C ASN A 2 -21.08 6.72 7.78
N TRP A 3 -20.56 7.94 8.02
CA TRP A 3 -19.51 8.57 7.22
C TRP A 3 -18.27 7.67 7.10
N ALA A 4 -17.87 6.99 8.18
CA ALA A 4 -16.78 6.00 8.17
C ALA A 4 -16.97 4.91 7.09
N ASN A 5 -18.14 4.27 7.02
CA ASN A 5 -18.40 3.22 6.03
C ASN A 5 -18.36 3.75 4.58
N ARG A 6 -18.74 5.02 4.34
CA ARG A 6 -18.66 5.62 3.01
C ARG A 6 -17.21 5.81 2.55
N LEU A 7 -16.30 6.08 3.49
CA LEU A 7 -14.87 6.24 3.23
C LEU A 7 -14.19 4.92 2.91
N THR A 8 -14.50 3.89 3.69
CA THR A 8 -13.98 2.54 3.42
C THR A 8 -14.46 2.04 2.05
N LEU A 9 -15.73 2.30 1.72
CA LEU A 9 -16.30 1.91 0.44
C LEU A 9 -15.74 2.74 -0.73
N SER A 10 -15.56 4.05 -0.56
CA SER A 10 -14.98 4.90 -1.61
C SER A 10 -13.55 4.46 -1.94
N ARG A 11 -12.74 4.11 -0.95
CA ARG A 11 -11.37 3.59 -1.17
C ARG A 11 -11.35 2.27 -1.93
N LEU A 12 -12.28 1.37 -1.62
CA LEU A 12 -12.42 0.12 -2.35
C LEU A 12 -12.76 0.39 -3.83
N VAL A 13 -13.70 1.29 -4.09
CA VAL A 13 -14.05 1.71 -5.46
C VAL A 13 -12.85 2.35 -6.17
N LEU A 14 -12.13 3.25 -5.51
CA LEU A 14 -10.92 3.88 -6.07
C LEU A 14 -9.84 2.84 -6.36
N THR A 15 -9.70 1.79 -5.55
CA THR A 15 -8.75 0.70 -5.77
C THR A 15 -9.11 -0.08 -7.04
N ILE A 16 -10.39 -0.41 -7.22
CA ILE A 16 -10.87 -1.10 -8.42
C ILE A 16 -10.65 -0.23 -9.67
N MET A 17 -10.98 1.06 -9.58
CA MET A 17 -10.76 2.01 -10.66
C MET A 17 -9.26 2.16 -10.99
N PHE A 18 -8.39 2.18 -9.98
CA PHE A 18 -6.95 2.21 -10.16
C PHE A 18 -6.45 0.99 -10.94
N VAL A 19 -6.83 -0.22 -10.53
CA VAL A 19 -6.42 -1.46 -11.21
C VAL A 19 -6.95 -1.49 -12.64
N ALA A 20 -8.21 -1.10 -12.84
CA ALA A 20 -8.82 -1.03 -14.17
C ALA A 20 -8.12 -0.01 -15.08
N ALA A 21 -7.78 1.18 -14.56
CA ALA A 21 -7.07 2.21 -15.30
C ALA A 21 -5.66 1.74 -15.69
N LEU A 22 -4.92 1.13 -14.76
CA LEU A 22 -3.54 0.70 -14.99
C LEU A 22 -3.44 -0.44 -16.02
N ASN A 23 -4.44 -1.32 -16.08
CA ASN A 23 -4.51 -2.43 -17.04
C ASN A 23 -5.31 -2.10 -18.30
N SER A 24 -5.84 -0.88 -18.41
CA SER A 24 -6.56 -0.45 -19.60
C SER A 24 -5.63 -0.30 -20.80
N SER A 25 -6.10 -0.66 -21.98
CA SER A 25 -5.42 -0.41 -23.25
C SER A 25 -5.52 1.05 -23.70
N TRP A 26 -6.15 1.92 -22.91
CA TRP A 26 -6.32 3.33 -23.23
C TRP A 26 -4.99 4.10 -23.13
N GLN A 27 -4.78 5.04 -24.04
CA GLN A 27 -3.53 5.82 -24.17
C GLN A 27 -3.17 6.70 -22.97
N TYR A 28 -4.10 6.89 -22.01
CA TYR A 28 -3.89 7.66 -20.79
C TYR A 28 -4.18 6.83 -19.52
N GLY A 29 -4.28 5.50 -19.65
CA GLY A 29 -4.64 4.61 -18.56
C GLY A 29 -3.65 4.66 -17.39
N ARG A 30 -2.35 4.76 -17.67
CA ARG A 30 -1.30 4.77 -16.64
C ARG A 30 -1.26 6.10 -15.89
N THR A 31 -1.42 7.20 -16.60
CA THR A 31 -1.53 8.55 -16.03
C THR A 31 -2.80 8.67 -15.19
N LEU A 32 -3.93 8.12 -15.67
CA LEU A 32 -5.16 8.07 -14.89
C LEU A 32 -4.97 7.23 -13.61
N ALA A 33 -4.30 6.08 -13.69
CA ALA A 33 -4.00 5.25 -12.53
C ALA A 33 -3.15 5.99 -11.50
N LEU A 34 -2.13 6.73 -11.94
CA LEU A 34 -1.32 7.60 -11.06
C LEU A 34 -2.20 8.63 -10.34
N VAL A 35 -3.06 9.33 -11.06
CA VAL A 35 -3.97 10.34 -10.49
C VAL A 35 -4.93 9.70 -9.48
N ILE A 36 -5.54 8.56 -9.81
CA ILE A 36 -6.45 7.85 -8.90
C ILE A 36 -5.70 7.41 -7.64
N PHE A 37 -4.48 6.89 -7.77
CA PHE A 37 -3.68 6.45 -6.62
C PHE A 37 -3.34 7.60 -5.69
N LEU A 38 -2.95 8.76 -6.25
CA LEU A 38 -2.67 9.98 -5.47
C LEU A 38 -3.93 10.51 -4.78
N LEU A 39 -5.05 10.58 -5.50
CA LEU A 39 -6.32 11.02 -4.93
C LEU A 39 -6.77 10.10 -3.80
N ALA A 40 -6.65 8.78 -3.96
CA ALA A 40 -6.98 7.82 -2.91
C ALA A 40 -6.14 8.02 -1.64
N GLY A 41 -4.84 8.31 -1.79
CA GLY A 41 -3.96 8.59 -0.66
C GLY A 41 -4.28 9.92 0.04
N ILE A 42 -4.63 10.97 -0.73
CA ILE A 42 -5.03 12.27 -0.17
C ILE A 42 -6.38 12.15 0.55
N SER A 43 -7.34 11.45 -0.03
CA SER A 43 -8.63 11.19 0.60
C SER A 43 -8.47 10.48 1.95
N ASP A 44 -7.61 9.47 2.07
CA ASP A 44 -7.34 8.82 3.36
C ASP A 44 -6.82 9.80 4.43
N PHE A 45 -5.91 10.70 4.06
CA PHE A 45 -5.37 11.69 4.99
C PHE A 45 -6.43 12.70 5.47
N VAL A 46 -7.19 13.27 4.53
CA VAL A 46 -8.22 14.28 4.83
C VAL A 46 -9.36 13.66 5.62
N ASP A 47 -9.83 12.49 5.20
CA ASP A 47 -10.99 11.85 5.78
C ASP A 47 -10.67 11.19 7.14
N GLY A 48 -9.43 10.73 7.34
CA GLY A 48 -8.95 10.23 8.63
C GLY A 48 -8.89 11.32 9.71
N GLU A 49 -8.56 12.56 9.33
CA GLU A 49 -8.59 13.72 10.24
C GLU A 49 -10.02 14.13 10.60
N ILE A 50 -10.93 14.11 9.62
CA ILE A 50 -12.35 14.39 9.81
C ILE A 50 -12.98 13.32 10.71
N ALA A 51 -12.77 12.04 10.44
CA ALA A 51 -13.34 10.94 11.22
C ALA A 51 -12.90 10.98 12.70
N ARG A 52 -11.65 11.36 12.98
CA ARG A 52 -11.14 11.55 14.35
C ARG A 52 -11.82 12.70 15.09
N ARG A 53 -12.18 13.77 14.38
CA ARG A 53 -12.85 14.95 14.97
C ARG A 53 -14.31 14.70 15.31
N TYR A 54 -15.00 13.86 14.54
CA TYR A 54 -16.44 13.62 14.73
C TYR A 54 -16.76 12.40 15.62
N GLY A 55 -15.78 11.53 15.93
CA GLY A 55 -15.97 10.44 16.91
C GLY A 55 -16.97 9.35 16.50
N ILE A 56 -17.46 9.35 15.26
CA ILE A 56 -18.44 8.39 14.76
C ILE A 56 -17.70 7.17 14.21
N VAL A 57 -17.33 6.25 15.10
CA VAL A 57 -16.62 5.02 14.74
C VAL A 57 -17.57 3.83 14.87
N THR A 58 -17.84 3.14 13.76
CA THR A 58 -18.60 1.86 13.76
C THR A 58 -17.66 0.69 13.99
N ASP A 59 -18.13 -0.39 14.62
CA ASP A 59 -17.31 -1.59 14.80
C ASP A 59 -16.96 -2.25 13.46
N PHE A 60 -17.84 -2.14 12.46
CA PHE A 60 -17.55 -2.54 11.08
C PHE A 60 -16.43 -1.71 10.44
N GLY A 61 -16.47 -0.38 10.59
CA GLY A 61 -15.43 0.52 10.08
C GLY A 61 -14.07 0.26 10.72
N LYS A 62 -14.03 0.03 12.05
CA LYS A 62 -12.78 -0.32 12.77
C LYS A 62 -12.09 -1.55 12.18
N LEU A 63 -12.88 -2.53 11.73
CA LEU A 63 -12.36 -3.77 11.15
C LEU A 63 -11.95 -3.58 9.68
N MET A 64 -12.77 -2.87 8.91
CA MET A 64 -12.59 -2.75 7.46
C MET A 64 -11.55 -1.69 7.07
N ASP A 65 -11.39 -0.61 7.84
CA ASP A 65 -10.47 0.48 7.50
C ASP A 65 -9.01 0.01 7.38
N PRO A 66 -8.45 -0.77 8.34
CA PRO A 66 -7.09 -1.31 8.21
C PRO A 66 -6.95 -2.31 7.06
N LEU A 67 -8.03 -3.02 6.71
CA LEU A 67 -8.02 -4.01 5.65
C LEU A 67 -7.99 -3.34 4.27
N VAL A 68 -8.89 -2.37 4.04
CA VAL A 68 -8.98 -1.66 2.75
C VAL A 68 -7.77 -0.76 2.52
N ASP A 69 -7.17 -0.20 3.57
CA ASP A 69 -5.87 0.47 3.48
C ASP A 69 -4.80 -0.43 2.85
N LYS A 70 -4.70 -1.70 3.29
CA LYS A 70 -3.75 -2.66 2.75
C LYS A 70 -4.10 -3.20 1.37
N ILE A 71 -5.39 -3.29 1.05
CA ILE A 71 -5.84 -3.73 -0.28
C ILE A 71 -5.33 -2.78 -1.38
N MET A 72 -5.36 -1.45 -1.17
CA MET A 72 -4.92 -0.49 -2.19
C MET A 72 -3.43 -0.65 -2.53
N VAL A 73 -2.56 -0.70 -1.50
CA VAL A 73 -1.12 -0.91 -1.69
C VAL A 73 -0.85 -2.29 -2.30
N ALA A 74 -1.54 -3.33 -1.85
CA ALA A 74 -1.38 -4.68 -2.40
C ALA A 74 -1.78 -4.74 -3.88
N ALA A 75 -2.92 -4.15 -4.25
CA ALA A 75 -3.38 -4.06 -5.62
C ALA A 75 -2.37 -3.34 -6.51
N ALA A 76 -1.73 -2.28 -6.02
CA ALA A 76 -0.66 -1.59 -6.73
C ALA A 76 0.57 -2.48 -6.95
N PHE A 77 1.10 -3.12 -5.90
CA PHE A 77 2.24 -4.03 -6.04
C PHE A 77 1.95 -5.18 -7.00
N ILE A 78 0.78 -5.80 -6.91
CA ILE A 78 0.35 -6.89 -7.80
C ILE A 78 0.25 -6.41 -9.25
N SER A 79 -0.34 -5.23 -9.49
CA SER A 79 -0.51 -4.68 -10.83
C SER A 79 0.80 -4.24 -11.47
N LEU A 80 1.85 -3.98 -10.69
CA LEU A 80 3.19 -3.65 -11.17
C LEU A 80 4.00 -4.88 -11.61
N VAL A 81 3.63 -6.09 -11.19
CA VAL A 81 4.30 -7.34 -11.58
C VAL A 81 4.25 -7.61 -13.09
N PRO A 82 3.08 -7.62 -13.77
CA PRO A 82 3.02 -7.87 -15.21
C PRO A 82 3.74 -6.79 -16.03
N LEU A 83 3.90 -5.58 -15.46
CA LEU A 83 4.62 -4.47 -16.06
C LEU A 83 6.15 -4.56 -15.89
N LYS A 84 6.66 -5.65 -15.29
CA LYS A 84 8.09 -5.87 -14.98
C LYS A 84 8.72 -4.78 -14.09
N ALA A 85 7.91 -3.95 -13.44
CA ALA A 85 8.37 -2.92 -12.52
C ALA A 85 8.85 -3.52 -11.19
N VAL A 86 8.10 -4.50 -10.68
CA VAL A 86 8.40 -5.18 -9.42
C VAL A 86 8.42 -6.69 -9.64
N PRO A 87 9.45 -7.42 -9.18
CA PRO A 87 9.47 -8.86 -9.30
C PRO A 87 8.41 -9.51 -8.39
N ALA A 88 7.80 -10.59 -8.86
CA ALA A 88 6.68 -11.26 -8.18
C ALA A 88 7.01 -11.66 -6.73
N TRP A 89 8.24 -12.09 -6.45
CA TRP A 89 8.68 -12.46 -5.10
C TRP A 89 8.65 -11.26 -4.13
N ALA A 90 9.02 -10.07 -4.60
CA ALA A 90 9.03 -8.86 -3.78
C ALA A 90 7.61 -8.38 -3.48
N ALA A 91 6.75 -8.35 -4.51
CA ALA A 91 5.33 -8.04 -4.35
C ALA A 91 4.66 -9.01 -3.36
N THR A 92 4.89 -10.33 -3.53
CA THR A 92 4.34 -11.35 -2.63
C THR A 92 4.82 -11.16 -1.19
N THR A 93 6.11 -10.89 -1.00
CA THR A 93 6.69 -10.66 0.34
C THR A 93 6.04 -9.47 1.02
N VAL A 94 5.89 -8.36 0.30
CA VAL A 94 5.26 -7.14 0.80
C VAL A 94 3.80 -7.38 1.19
N VAL A 95 3.02 -7.99 0.29
CA VAL A 95 1.59 -8.27 0.50
C VAL A 95 1.39 -9.25 1.65
N ALA A 96 2.00 -10.43 1.59
CA ALA A 96 1.81 -11.48 2.59
C ALA A 96 2.14 -10.97 4.00
N ARG A 97 3.25 -10.25 4.14
CA ARG A 97 3.67 -9.70 5.42
C ARG A 97 2.68 -8.66 5.96
N ASP A 98 2.21 -7.73 5.12
CA ASP A 98 1.34 -6.64 5.58
C ASP A 98 -0.06 -7.13 5.95
N PHE A 99 -0.59 -8.15 5.26
CA PHE A 99 -1.82 -8.82 5.66
C PHE A 99 -1.62 -9.64 6.95
N LEU A 100 -0.50 -10.36 7.09
CA LEU A 100 -0.21 -11.15 8.29
C LEU A 100 -0.18 -10.28 9.56
N ILE A 101 0.54 -9.17 9.53
CA ILE A 101 0.66 -8.29 10.72
C ILE A 101 -0.63 -7.53 11.00
N THR A 102 -1.36 -7.13 9.96
CA THR A 102 -2.68 -6.53 10.13
C THR A 102 -3.65 -7.53 10.75
N GLY A 103 -3.67 -8.77 10.26
CA GLY A 103 -4.50 -9.86 10.80
C GLY A 103 -4.17 -10.18 12.27
N LEU A 104 -2.89 -10.32 12.61
CA LEU A 104 -2.46 -10.54 14.00
C LEU A 104 -2.93 -9.41 14.92
N ARG A 105 -2.82 -8.16 14.47
CA ARG A 105 -3.27 -7.00 15.25
C ARG A 105 -4.79 -7.00 15.45
N MET A 106 -5.55 -7.34 14.41
CA MET A 106 -7.01 -7.45 14.49
C MET A 106 -7.42 -8.55 15.48
N MET A 107 -6.76 -9.72 15.43
CA MET A 107 -7.01 -10.81 16.38
C MET A 107 -6.68 -10.44 17.82
N ALA A 108 -5.56 -9.74 18.06
CA ALA A 108 -5.19 -9.31 19.39
C ALA A 108 -6.13 -8.23 19.95
N SER A 109 -6.55 -7.29 19.09
CA SER A 109 -7.55 -6.27 19.44
C SER A 109 -8.90 -6.89 19.79
N ALA A 110 -9.32 -7.95 19.09
CA ALA A 110 -10.55 -8.69 19.40
C ALA A 110 -10.49 -9.40 20.76
N LYS A 111 -9.30 -9.75 21.24
CA LYS A 111 -9.05 -10.34 22.57
C LYS A 111 -8.80 -9.29 23.67
N GLY A 112 -9.04 -8.00 23.41
CA GLY A 112 -8.86 -6.92 24.38
C GLY A 112 -7.40 -6.53 24.65
N LYS A 113 -6.43 -7.12 23.93
CA LYS A 113 -5.02 -6.72 23.99
C LYS A 113 -4.75 -5.67 22.92
N VAL A 114 -4.65 -4.40 23.33
CA VAL A 114 -4.29 -3.30 22.42
C VAL A 114 -2.79 -3.36 22.15
N LEU A 115 -2.41 -3.86 20.98
CA LEU A 115 -1.02 -3.77 20.54
C LEU A 115 -0.77 -2.34 20.04
N PRO A 116 0.14 -1.58 20.68
CA PRO A 116 0.41 -0.21 20.27
C PRO A 116 0.91 -0.14 18.82
N ALA A 117 0.50 0.91 18.10
CA ALA A 117 0.95 1.17 16.76
C ALA A 117 2.46 1.51 16.76
N GLU A 118 3.29 0.60 16.25
CA GLU A 118 4.73 0.82 16.21
C GLU A 118 5.12 1.93 15.22
N MET A 119 5.99 2.84 15.65
CA MET A 119 6.63 3.87 14.82
C MET A 119 7.41 3.28 13.63
N LEU A 120 7.97 2.07 13.78
CA LEU A 120 8.60 1.30 12.71
C LEU A 120 7.62 0.96 11.57
N GLY A 121 6.33 0.84 11.89
CA GLY A 121 5.28 0.60 10.92
C GLY A 121 4.96 1.81 10.04
N LYS A 122 5.26 3.04 10.47
CA LYS A 122 5.03 4.25 9.66
C LYS A 122 6.05 4.40 8.54
N GLN A 123 7.33 4.18 8.85
CA GLN A 123 8.39 4.37 7.86
C GLN A 123 8.25 3.39 6.69
N LYS A 124 7.91 2.11 6.93
CA LYS A 124 7.74 1.13 5.84
C LYS A 124 6.63 1.52 4.85
N THR A 125 5.49 2.03 5.33
CA THR A 125 4.34 2.37 4.47
C THR A 125 4.65 3.58 3.60
N SER A 126 5.39 4.56 4.14
CA SER A 126 5.90 5.66 3.32
C SER A 126 6.77 5.14 2.18
N TRP A 127 7.69 4.21 2.44
CA TRP A 127 8.54 3.63 1.40
C TRP A 127 7.77 2.78 0.36
N GLN A 128 6.76 2.02 0.78
CA GLN A 128 5.89 1.29 -0.14
C GLN A 128 5.12 2.25 -1.07
N VAL A 129 4.53 3.31 -0.52
CA VAL A 129 3.81 4.32 -1.29
C VAL A 129 4.76 5.05 -2.25
N VAL A 130 5.96 5.44 -1.78
CA VAL A 130 7.00 6.06 -2.62
C VAL A 130 7.40 5.13 -3.77
N THR A 131 7.56 3.83 -3.51
CA THR A 131 7.89 2.84 -4.54
C THR A 131 6.82 2.74 -5.61
N VAL A 132 5.55 2.66 -5.19
CA VAL A 132 4.42 2.62 -6.12
C VAL A 132 4.35 3.90 -6.94
N ILE A 133 4.42 5.08 -6.31
CA ILE A 133 4.37 6.37 -7.00
C ILE A 133 5.53 6.50 -7.99
N PHE A 134 6.75 6.09 -7.60
CA PHE A 134 7.93 6.12 -8.47
C PHE A 134 7.69 5.35 -9.77
N PHE A 135 7.20 4.11 -9.70
CA PHE A 135 6.91 3.33 -10.90
C PHE A 135 5.73 3.89 -11.70
N LEU A 136 4.66 4.35 -11.05
CA LEU A 136 3.51 4.95 -11.74
C LEU A 136 3.91 6.24 -12.48
N VAL A 137 4.78 7.06 -11.91
CA VAL A 137 5.34 8.26 -12.57
C VAL A 137 6.18 7.87 -13.78
N LEU A 138 7.09 6.90 -13.66
CA LEU A 138 7.89 6.45 -14.80
C LEU A 138 7.01 5.90 -15.94
N LEU A 139 5.96 5.14 -15.59
CA LEU A 139 4.98 4.61 -16.53
C LEU A 139 4.15 5.71 -17.22
N SER A 140 3.75 6.75 -16.47
CA SER A 140 3.03 7.91 -17.00
C SER A 140 3.92 8.79 -17.89
N LEU A 141 5.18 9.01 -17.54
CA LEU A 141 6.15 9.75 -18.37
C LEU A 141 6.43 9.04 -19.70
N HIS A 142 6.52 7.71 -19.68
CA HIS A 142 6.64 6.90 -20.88
C HIS A 142 5.36 6.96 -21.74
N GLU A 143 4.19 6.92 -21.11
CA GLU A 143 2.89 7.02 -21.80
C GLU A 143 2.69 8.38 -22.48
N LEU A 144 3.01 9.47 -21.80
CA LEU A 144 2.88 10.85 -22.30
C LEU A 144 3.95 11.23 -23.33
N ARG A 145 4.80 10.28 -23.76
CA ARG A 145 5.92 10.49 -24.70
C ARG A 145 6.95 11.54 -24.24
N TYR A 146 6.99 11.85 -22.94
CA TYR A 146 8.05 12.66 -22.35
C TYR A 146 9.33 11.85 -22.12
N ALA A 147 9.20 10.52 -22.02
CA ALA A 147 10.31 9.59 -21.98
C ALA A 147 10.12 8.54 -23.09
N ASN A 148 11.08 8.46 -24.02
CA ASN A 148 11.14 7.37 -25.00
C ASN A 148 12.16 6.32 -24.56
N GLU A 149 12.09 5.12 -25.13
CA GLU A 149 13.05 4.02 -24.89
C GLU A 149 14.52 4.39 -25.18
N THR A 150 14.77 5.54 -25.83
CA THR A 150 16.10 6.10 -26.09
C THR A 150 16.60 7.06 -25.01
N SER A 151 15.76 7.41 -24.03
CA SER A 151 16.11 8.32 -22.94
C SER A 151 16.95 7.62 -21.89
N THR A 152 18.26 7.90 -21.86
CA THR A 152 19.23 7.30 -20.94
C THR A 152 18.89 7.53 -19.46
N TRP A 153 18.23 8.65 -19.12
CA TRP A 153 17.78 8.92 -17.75
C TRP A 153 16.62 8.03 -17.31
N TRP A 154 15.67 7.73 -18.21
CA TRP A 154 14.52 6.87 -17.91
C TRP A 154 14.96 5.42 -17.75
N LEU A 155 15.84 4.94 -18.64
CA LEU A 155 16.44 3.60 -18.55
C LEU A 155 17.22 3.42 -17.24
N ARG A 156 18.04 4.41 -16.85
CA ARG A 156 18.73 4.36 -15.54
C ARG A 156 17.77 4.35 -14.37
N ALA A 157 16.71 5.15 -14.42
CA ALA A 157 15.69 5.16 -13.37
C ALA A 157 14.96 3.81 -13.27
N TRP A 158 14.62 3.20 -14.40
CA TRP A 158 13.94 1.91 -14.44
C TRP A 158 14.86 0.74 -14.02
N ASP A 159 16.04 0.61 -14.63
CA ASP A 159 16.92 -0.55 -14.45
C ASP A 159 17.80 -0.47 -13.20
N GLN A 160 18.17 0.73 -12.74
CA GLN A 160 19.06 0.90 -11.59
C GLN A 160 18.29 1.36 -10.36
N ALA A 161 17.56 2.48 -10.46
CA ALA A 161 16.88 3.04 -9.29
C ALA A 161 15.66 2.20 -8.86
N GLY A 162 14.89 1.66 -9.80
CA GLY A 162 13.73 0.81 -9.53
C GLY A 162 14.05 -0.40 -8.63
N PRO A 163 14.98 -1.28 -9.03
CA PRO A 163 15.38 -2.42 -8.20
C PRO A 163 15.94 -2.03 -6.83
N VAL A 164 16.74 -0.96 -6.75
CA VAL A 164 17.27 -0.46 -5.47
C VAL A 164 16.13 -0.06 -4.54
N LEU A 165 15.13 0.65 -5.06
CA LEU A 165 13.96 1.08 -4.29
C LEU A 165 13.11 -0.10 -3.82
N VAL A 166 12.92 -1.11 -4.68
CA VAL A 166 12.24 -2.36 -4.32
C VAL A 166 12.99 -3.08 -3.20
N TRP A 167 14.32 -3.22 -3.30
CA TRP A 167 15.14 -3.85 -2.27
C TRP A 167 15.06 -3.11 -0.93
N ILE A 168 15.12 -1.78 -0.93
CA ILE A 168 14.94 -0.96 0.28
C ILE A 168 13.56 -1.22 0.89
N THR A 169 12.51 -1.22 0.07
CA THR A 169 11.14 -1.45 0.54
C THR A 169 10.95 -2.85 1.12
N VAL A 170 11.49 -3.89 0.48
CA VAL A 170 11.45 -5.25 1.00
C VAL A 170 12.25 -5.36 2.30
N ALA A 171 13.47 -4.81 2.35
CA ALA A 171 14.31 -4.83 3.54
C ALA A 171 13.63 -4.17 4.74
N LEU A 172 13.02 -3.00 4.56
CA LEU A 172 12.26 -2.31 5.60
C LEU A 172 11.00 -3.07 6.00
N THR A 173 10.35 -3.72 5.05
CA THR A 173 9.16 -4.54 5.30
C THR A 173 9.51 -5.75 6.18
N ILE A 174 10.61 -6.45 5.86
CA ILE A 174 11.13 -7.57 6.64
C ILE A 174 11.62 -7.08 8.01
N TYR A 175 12.40 -6.00 8.07
CA TYR A 175 12.91 -5.44 9.32
C TYR A 175 11.77 -5.08 10.28
N SER A 176 10.73 -4.41 9.78
CA SER A 176 9.55 -4.12 10.60
C SER A 176 8.81 -5.39 11.00
N ALA A 177 8.83 -6.46 10.19
CA ALA A 177 8.17 -7.72 10.54
C ALA A 177 8.89 -8.46 11.67
N LEU A 178 10.22 -8.54 11.56
CA LEU A 178 11.08 -9.13 12.58
C LEU A 178 11.00 -8.35 13.89
N GLY A 179 11.02 -7.01 13.82
CA GLY A 179 10.82 -6.16 15.00
C GLY A 179 9.48 -6.43 15.71
N TYR A 180 8.40 -6.55 14.93
CA TYR A 180 7.08 -6.86 15.46
C TYR A 180 7.02 -8.26 16.09
N ALA A 181 7.55 -9.28 15.39
CA ALA A 181 7.57 -10.67 15.87
C ALA A 181 8.41 -10.84 17.14
N TRP A 182 9.59 -10.21 17.21
CA TRP A 182 10.48 -10.31 18.37
C TRP A 182 9.86 -9.70 19.64
N ARG A 183 9.15 -8.58 19.47
CA ARG A 183 8.52 -7.86 20.56
C ARG A 183 7.22 -8.50 21.05
N HIS A 184 6.51 -9.20 20.17
CA HIS A 184 5.25 -9.88 20.49
C HIS A 184 5.41 -11.40 20.57
N ARG A 185 6.63 -11.90 20.82
CA ARG A 185 6.91 -13.34 20.99
C ARG A 185 6.01 -14.01 22.03
N GLU A 186 5.62 -13.28 23.07
CA GLU A 186 4.72 -13.73 24.14
C GLU A 186 3.26 -13.97 23.70
N LEU A 187 2.86 -13.50 22.50
CA LEU A 187 1.56 -13.82 21.90
C LEU A 187 1.60 -15.04 20.98
N ILE A 188 2.80 -15.43 20.53
CA ILE A 188 3.01 -16.51 19.55
C ILE A 188 3.40 -17.82 20.26
N SER A 189 3.99 -17.76 21.45
CA SER A 189 4.03 -18.90 22.37
C SER A 189 2.83 -18.81 23.32
N PRO A 190 1.73 -19.56 23.11
CA PRO A 190 0.86 -19.86 24.23
C PRO A 190 1.73 -20.58 25.25
N ASN A 191 1.86 -20.04 26.46
CA ASN A 191 2.42 -20.80 27.56
C ASN A 191 1.63 -22.12 27.64
N GLU A 192 2.35 -23.23 27.52
CA GLU A 192 1.92 -24.51 28.11
C GLU A 192 1.74 -24.34 29.61
#